data_AF-R7UDT7-F1
#
_entry.id   AF-R7UDT7-F1
#
_cell.length_a   1.000
_cell.length_b   1.000
_cell.length_c   1.000
_cell.angle_alpha   90.00
_cell.angle_beta   90.00
_cell.angle_gamma   90.00
#
_symmetry.space_group_name_H-M   'P 1'
#
loop_
_entity.id
_entity.type
_entity.pdbx_description
1 polymer ?
#
loop_
_entity_poly.entity_id
_entity_poly.type
_entity_poly.pdbx_seq_one_letter_code
_entity_poly.pdbx_strand_id
1 'polypeptide(L)' 'NSQPIVYTSVVNDVINNVREAFLEESVDEQALLELKQLWESKLRQSKAVEG' A
#
# COMPACT_ATOMS: atom_id res chain seq x y z
N ASN A 1 -12.47 7.92 13.99
CA ASN A 1 -11.66 6.99 13.19
C ASN A 1 -12.56 6.10 12.37
N SER A 2 -12.71 6.38 11.09
CA SER A 2 -13.42 5.49 10.17
C SER A 2 -12.43 4.43 9.67
N GLN A 3 -12.84 3.17 9.61
CA GLN A 3 -12.03 2.04 9.11
C GLN A 3 -11.35 2.32 7.74
N PRO A 4 -12.01 2.99 6.76
CA PRO A 4 -11.39 3.35 5.49
C PRO A 4 -10.15 4.25 5.61
N ILE A 5 -10.17 5.17 6.59
CA ILE A 5 -9.10 6.15 6.83
C ILE A 5 -7.85 5.45 7.37
N VAL A 6 -8.05 4.45 8.25
CA VAL A 6 -6.95 3.69 8.86
C VAL A 6 -6.21 2.86 7.81
N TYR A 7 -6.93 2.09 6.99
CA TYR A 7 -6.26 1.29 5.97
C TYR A 7 -5.52 2.14 4.94
N THR A 8 -6.11 3.26 4.51
CA THR A 8 -5.48 4.17 3.56
C THR A 8 -4.20 4.79 4.13
N SER A 9 -4.22 5.21 5.41
CA SER A 9 -3.03 5.71 6.10
C SER A 9 -1.94 4.65 6.15
N VAL A 10 -2.26 3.45 6.64
CA VAL A 10 -1.29 2.36 6.79
C VAL A 10 -0.65 1.97 5.46
N VAL A 11 -1.44 1.87 4.38
CA VAL A 11 -0.91 1.59 3.04
C VAL A 11 0.09 2.66 2.62
N ASN A 12 -0.26 3.94 2.76
CA ASN A 12 0.64 5.04 2.38
C ASN A 12 1.91 5.07 3.25
N ASP A 13 1.78 4.87 4.56
CA ASP A 13 2.89 4.87 5.50
C ASP A 13 3.87 3.73 5.18
N VAL A 14 3.36 2.52 4.94
CA VAL A 14 4.19 1.37 4.58
C VAL A 14 4.88 1.61 3.24
N ILE A 15 4.18 2.06 2.20
CA ILE A 15 4.77 2.32 0.88
C ILE A 15 5.90 3.37 0.97
N ASN A 16 5.72 4.41 1.77
CA ASN A 16 6.76 5.42 1.97
C ASN A 16 7.97 4.85 2.72
N ASN A 17 7.74 4.04 3.76
CA ASN A 17 8.81 3.50 4.60
C ASN A 17 9.64 2.42 3.90
N VAL A 18 9.05 1.64 2.98
CA VAL A 18 9.79 0.59 2.25
C VAL A 18 10.44 1.07 0.96
N ARG A 19 10.20 2.32 0.54
CA ARG A 19 10.77 2.85 -0.70
C ARG A 19 12.29 2.81 -0.71
N GLU A 20 12.93 3.19 0.40
CA GLU A 20 14.38 3.15 0.51
C GLU A 20 14.92 1.72 0.38
N ALA A 21 14.27 0.73 1.03
CA ALA A 21 14.64 -0.67 0.90
C ALA A 21 14.54 -1.19 -0.55
N PHE A 22 13.51 -0.77 -1.31
CA PHE A 22 13.40 -1.11 -2.73
C PHE A 22 14.57 -0.53 -3.54
N LEU A 23 14.95 0.73 -3.27
CA LEU A 23 16.10 1.36 -3.93
C LEU A 23 17.42 0.68 -3.57
N GLU A 24 17.62 0.32 -2.31
CA GLU A 24 18.81 -0.41 -1.84
C GLU A 24 18.93 -1.79 -2.50
N GLU A 25 17.81 -2.46 -2.70
CA GLU A 25 17.75 -3.74 -3.42
C GLU A 25 17.77 -3.60 -4.95
N SER A 26 17.92 -2.37 -5.47
CA SER A 26 17.87 -2.06 -6.91
C SER A 26 16.57 -2.54 -7.59
N VAL A 27 15.47 -2.58 -6.84
CA VAL A 27 14.14 -2.90 -7.34
C VAL A 27 13.54 -1.65 -7.98
N ASP A 28 12.90 -1.83 -9.14
CA ASP A 28 12.25 -0.75 -9.88
C ASP A 28 11.14 -0.09 -9.04
N GLU A 29 11.09 1.25 -9.03
CA GLU A 29 10.01 2.02 -8.39
C GLU A 29 8.63 1.60 -8.94
N GLN A 30 8.57 1.19 -10.21
CA GLN A 30 7.36 0.65 -10.81
C GLN A 30 6.82 -0.59 -10.05
N ALA A 31 7.71 -1.44 -9.52
CA ALA A 31 7.29 -2.59 -8.71
C ALA A 31 6.68 -2.16 -7.36
N LEU A 32 7.19 -1.09 -6.75
CA LEU A 32 6.61 -0.51 -5.54
C LEU A 32 5.20 0.09 -5.81
N LEU A 33 5.03 0.73 -6.98
CA LEU A 33 3.73 1.24 -7.42
C LEU A 33 2.73 0.10 -7.68
N GLU A 34 3.18 -0.98 -8.31
CA GLU A 34 2.37 -2.17 -8.55
C GLU A 34 1.95 -2.84 -7.23
N LEU A 35 2.88 -2.95 -6.27
CA LEU A 35 2.57 -3.45 -4.93
C LEU A 35 1.43 -2.64 -4.28
N LYS A 36 1.53 -1.30 -4.33
CA LYS A 36 0.47 -0.42 -3.80
C LYS A 36 -0.87 -0.67 -4.49
N GLN A 37 -0.89 -0.69 -5.82
CA GLN A 37 -2.12 -0.89 -6.59
C GLN A 37 -2.77 -2.25 -6.31
N LEU A 38 -1.96 -3.32 -6.23
CA LEU A 38 -2.43 -4.67 -5.92
C LEU A 38 -3.00 -4.74 -4.50
N TRP A 39 -2.32 -4.16 -3.51
CA TRP A 39 -2.78 -4.13 -2.13
C TRP A 39 -4.13 -3.40 -2.02
N GLU A 40 -4.25 -2.20 -2.57
CA GLU A 40 -5.50 -1.44 -2.55
C GLU A 40 -6.66 -2.18 -3.25
N SER A 41 -6.36 -2.86 -4.36
CA SER A 41 -7.35 -3.69 -5.07
C SER A 41 -7.83 -4.87 -4.22
N LYS A 42 -6.92 -5.59 -3.57
CA LYS A 42 -7.25 -6.71 -2.67
C LYS A 42 -8.02 -6.24 -1.43
N LEU A 43 -7.65 -5.08 -0.89
CA LEU A 43 -8.37 -4.47 0.22
C LEU A 43 -9.82 -4.16 -0.15
N ARG A 44 -10.07 -3.56 -1.32
CA ARG A 44 -11.45 -3.34 -1.83
C ARG A 44 -12.20 -4.65 -2.03
N GLN A 45 -11.57 -5.66 -2.65
CA GLN A 45 -12.17 -6.97 -2.87
C GLN A 45 -12.58 -7.67 -1.56
N SER A 46 -11.84 -7.43 -0.48
CA SER A 46 -12.13 -8.00 0.85
C SER A 46 -13.32 -7.36 1.56
N LYS A 47 -13.84 -6.23 1.05
CA LYS A 47 -14.85 -5.38 1.71
C LYS A 47 -14.45 -4.81 3.07
N ALA A 48 -13.17 -4.91 3.46
CA ALA A 48 -12.67 -4.37 4.73
C ALA A 48 -12.84 -2.84 4.86
N VAL A 49 -12.97 -2.13 3.73
CA VAL A 49 -13.19 -0.68 3.65
C VAL A 49 -14.65 -0.26 3.55
N GLU A 50 -15.61 -1.19 3.56
CA GLU A 50 -17.05 -0.90 3.43
C GLU A 50 -17.78 -0.80 4.79
N GLY A 51 -17.03 -0.84 5.90
CA GLY A 51 -17.56 -0.75 7.26
C GLY A 51 -17.96 0.66 7.69
#